data_AF-Q9JJ37-F1
#
_entry.id   AF-Q9JJ37-F1
#
_cell.length_a   1.000
_cell.length_b   1.000
_cell.length_c   1.000
_cell.angle_alpha   90.00
_cell.angle_beta   90.00
_cell.angle_gamma   90.00
#
_symmetry.space_group_name_H-M   'P 1'
#
loop_
_entity.id
_entity.type
_entity.pdbx_description
1 polymer ?
#
loop_
_entity_poly.entity_id
_entity_poly.type
_entity_poly.pdbx_seq_one_letter_code
_entity_poly.pdbx_strand_id
1 'polypeptide(L)' 'KAGNNMLLVGAVHGPRTPGEEILVKHMGSRLYSVSYLLKDKGEYTLVVKWGDEHIPGSPYRIMVP' A
#
# COMPACT_ATOMS: atom_id res chain seq x y z
N LYS A 1 5.72 15.30 -10.25
CA LYS A 1 5.98 16.06 -8.99
C LYS A 1 4.77 15.86 -8.09
N ALA A 2 4.87 15.10 -6.99
CA ALA A 2 3.71 14.85 -6.12
C ALA A 2 3.28 16.17 -5.44
N GLY A 3 1.99 16.54 -5.59
CA GLY A 3 1.38 17.79 -5.08
C GLY A 3 1.15 17.79 -3.56
N ASN A 4 0.02 18.34 -3.10
CA ASN A 4 -0.49 18.20 -1.72
C ASN A 4 -1.78 17.36 -1.77
N ASN A 5 -1.64 16.05 -2.02
CA ASN A 5 -2.79 15.15 -2.14
C ASN A 5 -2.69 14.02 -1.10
N MET A 6 -3.74 13.21 -1.00
CA MET A 6 -3.81 12.09 -0.06
C MET A 6 -3.05 10.89 -0.62
N LEU A 7 -2.22 10.28 0.23
CA LEU A 7 -1.62 8.98 -0.05
C LEU A 7 -2.60 7.90 0.39
N LEU A 8 -3.13 7.14 -0.57
CA LEU A 8 -3.98 5.98 -0.29
C LEU A 8 -3.17 4.71 -0.49
N VAL A 9 -3.21 3.83 0.52
CA VAL A 9 -2.56 2.52 0.49
C VAL A 9 -3.60 1.48 0.86
N GLY A 10 -3.79 0.50 -0.02
CA GLY A 10 -4.70 -0.63 0.24
C GLY A 10 -4.11 -1.92 -0.31
N ALA A 11 -4.29 -3.02 0.41
CA ALA A 11 -4.04 -4.36 -0.10
C ALA A 11 -5.39 -4.98 -0.52
N VAL A 12 -5.43 -5.54 -1.72
CA VAL A 12 -6.63 -6.07 -2.35
C VAL A 12 -6.32 -7.51 -2.76
N HIS A 13 -7.14 -8.44 -2.26
CA HIS A 13 -7.09 -9.90 -2.36
C HIS A 13 -6.25 -10.67 -1.33
N GLY A 14 -6.99 -11.24 -0.37
CA GLY A 14 -6.76 -12.49 0.35
C GLY A 14 -8.16 -13.00 0.79
N PRO A 15 -8.46 -14.32 0.84
CA PRO A 15 -9.83 -14.83 0.92
C PRO A 15 -10.61 -14.53 2.22
N ARG A 16 -10.02 -13.81 3.18
CA ARG A 16 -10.60 -13.32 4.43
C ARG A 16 -9.45 -12.63 5.17
N THR A 17 -9.42 -11.32 5.38
CA THR A 17 -8.60 -10.83 6.49
C THR A 17 -8.96 -9.44 7.05
N PRO A 18 -9.60 -9.40 8.22
CA PRO A 18 -9.55 -8.30 9.18
C PRO A 18 -8.15 -8.10 9.84
N GLY A 19 -7.05 -8.47 9.17
CA GLY A 19 -5.74 -8.69 9.81
C GLY A 19 -4.54 -8.08 9.10
N GLU A 20 -4.73 -7.37 7.99
CA GLU A 20 -3.68 -6.62 7.33
C GLU A 20 -3.52 -5.26 8.03
N GLU A 21 -2.34 -5.05 8.63
CA GLU A 21 -1.99 -3.76 9.20
C GLU A 21 -1.19 -2.98 8.17
N ILE A 22 -1.75 -1.86 7.70
CA ILE A 22 -1.07 -0.90 6.83
C ILE A 22 -0.75 0.33 7.66
N LEU A 23 0.55 0.61 7.83
CA LEU A 23 1.04 1.79 8.50
C LEU A 23 1.62 2.75 7.47
N VAL A 24 1.11 3.98 7.47
CA VAL A 24 1.63 5.07 6.65
C VAL A 24 2.22 6.14 7.58
N LYS A 25 3.51 6.43 7.42
CA LYS A 25 4.21 7.48 8.18
C LYS A 25 4.72 8.56 7.23
N HIS A 26 4.31 9.80 7.45
CA HIS A 26 4.91 10.95 6.78
C HIS A 26 6.24 11.29 7.44
N MET A 27 7.33 11.26 6.67
CA MET A 27 8.69 11.51 7.16
C MET A 27 9.16 12.95 6.92
N GLY A 28 8.28 13.84 6.44
CA GLY A 28 8.63 15.19 6.02
C GLY A 28 9.17 15.23 4.59
N SER A 29 9.32 16.44 4.04
CA SER A 29 9.87 16.66 2.69
C SER A 29 9.20 15.84 1.57
N ARG A 30 7.89 15.57 1.69
CA ARG A 30 7.10 14.75 0.76
C ARG A 30 7.54 13.29 0.67
N LEU A 31 8.26 12.79 1.68
CA LEU A 31 8.64 11.40 1.83
C LEU A 31 7.64 10.68 2.73
N TYR A 32 7.20 9.51 2.29
CA TYR A 32 6.27 8.66 3.02
C TYR A 32 6.87 7.26 3.15
N SER A 33 6.83 6.71 4.36
CA SER A 33 7.12 5.31 4.63
C SER A 33 5.81 4.55 4.71
N VAL A 34 5.69 3.48 3.94
CA VAL A 34 4.54 2.57 3.96
C VAL A 34 5.04 1.21 4.41
N SER A 35 4.48 0.71 5.50
CA SER A 35 4.75 -0.63 6.03
C SER A 35 3.46 -1.44 6.03
N TYR A 36 3.55 -2.72 5.69
CA TYR A 36 2.42 -3.63 5.68
C TYR A 36 2.80 -4.96 6.34
N LEU A 37 1.85 -5.59 7.03
CA LEU A 37 2.01 -6.92 7.61
C LEU A 37 0.99 -7.88 7.00
N LEU A 38 1.49 -8.88 6.25
CA LEU A 38 0.68 -9.96 5.68
C LEU A 38 0.83 -11.20 6.56
N LYS A 39 -0.27 -11.70 7.12
CA LYS A 39 -0.27 -12.82 8.08
C LYS A 39 -0.50 -14.17 7.43
N ASP A 40 -1.25 -14.19 6.33
CA ASP A 40 -1.65 -15.41 5.65
C ASP A 40 -0.85 -15.62 4.35
N LYS A 41 -0.78 -16.88 3.91
CA LYS A 41 -0.18 -17.24 2.64
C LYS A 41 -1.12 -16.87 1.51
N GLY A 42 -0.56 -16.40 0.40
CA GLY A 42 -1.35 -16.05 -0.77
C GLY A 42 -0.72 -15.00 -1.66
N GLU A 43 -1.44 -14.67 -2.72
CA GLU A 43 -1.12 -13.55 -3.61
C GLU A 43 -1.88 -12.31 -3.16
N TYR A 44 -1.15 -11.23 -2.93
CA TYR A 44 -1.66 -9.94 -2.50
C TYR A 44 -1.35 -8.87 -3.53
N THR A 45 -2.28 -7.93 -3.72
CA THR A 45 -2.04 -6.75 -4.57
C THR A 45 -2.02 -5.49 -3.72
N LEU A 46 -0.85 -4.87 -3.57
CA LEU A 46 -0.70 -3.59 -2.88
C LEU A 46 -0.89 -2.42 -3.86
N VAL A 47 -1.91 -1.62 -3.61
CA VAL A 47 -2.26 -0.42 -4.37
C VAL A 47 -1.79 0.80 -3.59
N VAL A 48 -1.05 1.69 -4.26
CA VAL A 48 -0.57 2.95 -3.71
C VAL A 48 -0.90 4.06 -4.69
N LYS A 49 -1.67 5.05 -4.22
CA LYS A 49 -2.15 6.18 -5.03
C LYS A 49 -1.83 7.52 -4.39
N TRP A 50 -1.59 8.53 -5.23
CA TRP A 50 -1.49 9.93 -4.84
C TRP A 50 -2.69 10.69 -5.39
N GLY A 51 -3.70 10.94 -4.54
CA GLY A 51 -5.03 11.29 -5.00
C GLY A 51 -5.68 10.10 -5.72
N ASP A 52 -6.15 10.35 -6.93
CA ASP A 52 -6.82 9.31 -7.75
C ASP A 52 -5.85 8.55 -8.67
N GLU A 53 -4.59 8.98 -8.76
CA GLU A 53 -3.58 8.42 -9.65
C GLU A 53 -2.66 7.40 -8.96
N HIS A 54 -2.31 6.32 -9.64
CA HIS A 54 -1.30 5.37 -9.17
C HIS A 54 0.08 6.01 -9.18
N ILE A 55 0.88 5.74 -8.13
CA ILE A 55 2.30 6.05 -8.18
C ILE A 55 3.01 5.11 -9.18
N PRO A 56 4.18 5.49 -9.71
CA PRO A 56 4.97 4.59 -10.54
C PRO A 56 5.25 3.24 -9.85
N GLY A 57 4.95 2.14 -10.55
CA GLY A 57 5.13 0.78 -10.04
C GLY A 57 3.91 0.22 -9.28
N SER A 58 2.94 1.05 -8.90
CA SER A 58 1.66 0.55 -8.39
C SER A 58 0.78 0.07 -9.56
N PRO A 59 0.04 -1.05 -9.41
CA PRO A 59 0.00 -1.93 -8.23
C PRO A 59 1.19 -2.89 -8.12
N TYR A 60 1.56 -3.23 -6.88
CA TYR A 60 2.61 -4.21 -6.57
C TYR A 60 1.98 -5.57 -6.28
N ARG A 61 2.47 -6.63 -6.92
CA ARG A 61 2.07 -8.02 -6.63
C ARG A 61 3.05 -8.63 -5.63
N ILE A 62 2.51 -9.21 -4.55
CA ILE A 62 3.29 -9.78 -3.46
C ILE A 62 2.83 -11.23 -3.27
N MET A 63 3.79 -12.16 -3.24
CA MET A 63 3.54 -13.57 -2.96
C MET A 63 4.08 -13.91 -1.57
N VAL A 64 3.20 -14.33 -0.67
CA VAL A 64 3.56 -14.82 0.68
C VAL A 64 3.58 -16.35 0.65
N PRO A 65 4.77 -16.99 0.82
CA PRO A 65 4.96 -18.42 0.63
C PRO A 65 4.44 -19.29 1.78
#